data_AF-A0A8A6IEM7-F1
#
_entry.id   AF-A0A8A6IEM7-F1
#
_cell.length_a   1.000
_cell.length_b   1.000
_cell.length_c   1.000
_cell.angle_alpha   90.00
_cell.angle_beta   90.00
_cell.angle_gamma   90.00
#
_symmetry.space_group_name_H-M   'P 1'
#
loop_
_entity.id
_entity.type
_entity.pdbx_description
1 polymer ?
#
loop_
_entity_poly.entity_id
_entity_poly.type
_entity_poly.pdbx_seq_one_letter_code
_entity_poly.pdbx_strand_id
1 'polypeptide(L)'
;MAMLKPSLAFLVLAFAFFLCFIMSTGSYVYFQFVQQWPPTTCRLSSKPSNQHRPLQRFTIHGLWPSNYSNPRKPSNCNGSKFNFTKVSPNMRVKLKRSWPHVESGNDTRFWDGEWNK
;
A
#
# COMPACT_ATOMS: atom_id res chain seq x y z
N MET A 1 -46.13 -30.11 1.52
CA MET A 1 -44.90 -29.68 0.80
C MET A 1 -43.73 -30.44 1.39
N ALA A 2 -43.09 -31.32 0.63
CA ALA A 2 -41.90 -32.05 1.11
C ALA A 2 -40.68 -31.14 1.01
N MET A 3 -40.00 -30.86 2.13
CA MET A 3 -38.72 -30.17 2.10
C MET A 3 -37.62 -31.18 1.76
N LEU A 4 -36.95 -30.98 0.63
CA LEU A 4 -35.73 -31.70 0.28
C LEU A 4 -34.62 -31.32 1.28
N LYS A 5 -34.09 -32.30 2.00
CA LYS A 5 -32.92 -32.09 2.86
C LYS A 5 -31.66 -31.98 1.99
N PRO A 6 -30.84 -30.93 2.16
CA PRO A 6 -29.59 -30.80 1.42
C PRO A 6 -28.64 -31.94 1.77
N SER A 7 -27.94 -32.46 0.77
CA SER A 7 -26.91 -33.47 0.99
C SER A 7 -25.68 -32.85 1.67
N LEU A 8 -24.91 -33.66 2.41
CA LEU A 8 -23.68 -33.20 3.03
C LEU A 8 -22.69 -32.62 2.01
N ALA A 9 -22.59 -33.23 0.83
CA ALA A 9 -21.74 -32.75 -0.25
C ALA A 9 -22.15 -31.34 -0.73
N PHE A 10 -23.45 -31.09 -0.87
CA PHE A 10 -23.96 -29.77 -1.22
C PHE A 10 -23.62 -28.72 -0.16
N LEU A 11 -23.76 -29.05 1.13
CA LEU A 11 -23.41 -28.15 2.23
C LEU A 11 -21.91 -27.81 2.25
N VAL A 12 -21.04 -28.81 2.02
CA VAL A 12 -19.58 -28.62 1.97
C VAL A 12 -19.19 -27.73 0.79
N LEU A 13 -19.75 -27.97 -0.40
CA LEU A 13 -19.49 -27.14 -1.57
C LEU A 13 -19.96 -25.70 -1.34
N ALA A 14 -21.18 -25.50 -0.84
CA ALA A 14 -21.71 -24.17 -0.54
C ALA A 14 -20.82 -23.41 0.46
N PHE A 15 -20.33 -24.10 1.50
CA PHE A 15 -19.40 -23.52 2.46
C PHE A 15 -18.05 -23.16 1.84
N ALA A 16 -17.48 -24.03 1.00
CA ALA A 16 -16.22 -23.74 0.30
C ALA A 16 -16.35 -22.53 -0.64
N PHE A 17 -17.45 -22.44 -1.39
CA PHE A 17 -17.74 -21.28 -2.24
C PHE A 17 -17.94 -20.00 -1.42
N PHE A 18 -18.63 -20.07 -0.29
CA PHE A 18 -18.79 -18.95 0.62
C PHE A 18 -17.44 -18.46 1.16
N LEU A 19 -16.57 -19.37 1.61
CA LEU A 19 -15.22 -19.01 2.06
C LEU A 19 -14.40 -18.39 0.92
N CYS A 20 -14.43 -18.97 -0.27
CA CYS A 20 -13.73 -18.41 -1.44
C CYS A 20 -14.24 -17.00 -1.78
N PHE A 21 -15.55 -16.77 -1.70
CA PHE A 21 -16.15 -15.46 -1.92
C PHE A 21 -15.65 -14.44 -0.90
N ILE A 22 -15.70 -14.75 0.40
CA ILE A 22 -15.19 -13.87 1.46
C ILE A 22 -13.71 -13.54 1.23
N MET A 23 -12.89 -14.54 0.88
CA MET A 23 -11.46 -14.36 0.58
C MET A 23 -11.19 -13.57 -0.71
N SER A 24 -12.15 -13.49 -1.63
CA SER A 24 -12.03 -12.78 -2.90
C SER A 24 -12.55 -11.33 -2.84
N THR A 25 -13.27 -10.95 -1.78
CA THR A 25 -13.67 -9.55 -1.59
C THR A 25 -12.45 -8.66 -1.35
N GLY A 26 -12.33 -7.60 -2.15
CA GLY A 26 -11.23 -6.64 -2.03
C GLY A 26 -11.23 -5.95 -0.67
N SER A 27 -10.07 -5.86 -0.03
CA SER A 27 -9.92 -5.27 1.31
C SER A 27 -9.98 -3.73 1.34
N TYR A 28 -10.20 -3.09 0.19
CA TYR A 28 -10.24 -1.64 -0.01
C TYR A 28 -11.27 -1.23 -1.06
N VAL A 29 -11.69 0.03 -1.03
CA VAL A 29 -12.73 0.59 -1.92
C VAL A 29 -12.15 1.60 -2.92
N TYR A 30 -11.09 2.33 -2.55
CA TYR A 30 -10.43 3.29 -3.42
C TYR A 30 -8.93 3.38 -3.11
N PHE A 31 -8.19 4.09 -3.96
CA PHE A 31 -6.79 4.44 -3.71
C PHE A 31 -6.63 5.92 -3.39
N GLN A 32 -5.85 6.22 -2.36
CA GLN A 32 -5.34 7.56 -2.12
C GLN A 32 -3.96 7.70 -2.76
N PHE A 33 -3.85 8.56 -3.76
CA PHE A 33 -2.56 9.00 -4.27
C PHE A 33 -2.09 10.23 -3.47
N VAL A 34 -1.18 9.99 -2.53
CA VAL A 34 -0.76 10.99 -1.56
C VAL A 34 0.55 11.62 -2.00
N GLN A 35 0.57 12.95 -2.01
CA GLN A 35 1.76 13.75 -2.30
C GLN A 35 2.19 14.51 -1.04
N GLN A 36 3.47 14.81 -0.95
CA GLN A 36 4.06 15.57 0.14
C GLN A 36 4.76 16.83 -0.38
N TRP A 37 4.73 17.89 0.42
CA TRP A 37 5.48 19.13 0.17
C TRP A 37 6.76 19.12 1.01
N PRO A 38 7.94 18.86 0.40
CA PRO A 38 9.17 18.61 1.14
C PRO A 38 9.53 19.72 2.15
N PRO A 39 9.39 21.03 1.86
CA PRO A 39 9.68 22.07 2.84
C PRO A 39 8.86 21.97 4.13
N THR A 40 7.57 21.63 4.04
CA THR A 40 6.72 21.44 5.25
C THR A 40 7.04 20.13 5.94
N THR A 41 7.17 19.02 5.18
CA THR A 41 7.53 17.71 5.75
C THR A 41 8.85 17.78 6.53
N CYS A 42 9.89 18.37 5.92
CA CYS A 42 11.20 18.52 6.52
C CYS A 42 11.20 19.49 7.72
N ARG A 43 10.34 20.52 7.73
CA ARG A 43 10.21 21.42 8.90
C ARG A 43 9.60 20.71 10.12
N LEU A 44 8.72 19.74 9.90
CA LEU A 44 8.06 18.97 10.96
C LEU A 44 8.80 17.67 11.33
N SER A 45 9.79 17.30 10.53
CA SER A 45 10.63 16.11 10.72
C SER A 45 11.49 16.24 11.97
N SER A 46 11.66 15.11 12.69
CA SER A 46 12.64 14.99 13.77
C SER A 46 14.04 14.64 13.28
N LYS A 47 14.23 14.46 11.96
CA LYS A 47 15.54 14.18 11.36
C LYS A 47 16.40 15.45 11.30
N PRO A 48 17.74 15.29 11.40
CA PRO A 48 18.67 16.40 11.24
C PRO A 48 18.51 17.10 9.88
N SER A 49 18.58 18.43 9.88
CA SER A 49 18.34 19.25 8.69
C SER A 49 19.32 18.98 7.54
N ASN A 50 20.55 18.56 7.84
CA ASN A 50 21.55 18.17 6.85
C ASN A 50 21.19 16.90 6.07
N GLN A 51 20.20 16.12 6.52
CA GLN A 51 19.71 14.94 5.81
C GLN A 51 18.51 15.25 4.90
N HIS A 52 17.92 16.44 5.03
CA HIS A 52 16.74 16.83 4.27
C HIS A 52 17.09 17.09 2.80
N ARG A 53 16.22 16.63 1.89
CA ARG A 53 16.32 16.96 0.46
C ARG A 53 15.53 18.24 0.17
N PRO A 54 16.19 19.37 -0.19
CA PRO A 54 15.54 20.66 -0.36
C PRO A 54 14.82 20.76 -1.71
N LEU A 55 13.75 20.00 -1.88
CA LEU A 55 12.97 19.93 -3.12
C LEU A 55 11.80 20.93 -3.09
N GLN A 56 11.74 21.83 -4.07
CA GLN A 56 10.66 22.83 -4.23
C GLN A 56 9.56 22.36 -5.19
N ARG A 57 9.11 21.12 -5.01
CA ARG A 57 8.03 20.50 -5.79
C ARG A 57 7.34 19.43 -4.97
N PHE A 58 6.07 19.15 -5.27
CA PHE A 58 5.41 17.98 -4.71
C PHE A 58 6.12 16.70 -5.13
N THR A 59 6.27 15.78 -4.18
CA THR A 59 6.75 14.43 -4.41
C THR A 59 5.72 13.43 -3.93
N ILE A 60 5.79 12.22 -4.44
CA ILE A 60 4.93 11.13 -4.00
C ILE A 60 5.28 10.81 -2.54
N HIS A 61 4.26 10.65 -1.71
CA HIS A 61 4.39 10.03 -0.39
C HIS A 61 4.04 8.55 -0.51
N GLY A 62 2.89 8.23 -1.07
CA GLY A 62 2.46 6.85 -1.26
C GLY A 62 1.17 6.71 -2.05
N LEU A 63 0.87 5.47 -2.40
CA LEU A 63 -0.40 5.06 -2.99
C LEU A 63 -1.05 4.06 -2.04
N TRP A 64 -2.11 4.47 -1.36
CA TRP A 64 -2.67 3.70 -0.24
C TRP A 64 -4.04 3.14 -0.61
N PRO A 65 -4.25 1.80 -0.56
CA PRO A 65 -5.59 1.23 -0.58
C PRO A 65 -6.36 1.74 0.66
N SER A 66 -7.62 2.12 0.48
CA SER A 66 -8.38 2.84 1.51
C SER A 66 -9.86 2.47 1.53
N ASN A 67 -10.46 2.60 2.72
CA ASN A 67 -11.89 2.44 2.96
C ASN A 67 -12.49 3.76 3.46
N TYR A 68 -13.78 3.99 3.20
CA TYR A 68 -14.45 5.20 3.68
C TYR A 68 -14.55 5.28 5.21
N SER A 69 -14.73 4.12 5.87
CA SER A 69 -14.81 4.02 7.33
C SER A 69 -13.46 4.24 8.01
N ASN A 70 -12.36 3.82 7.38
CA ASN A 70 -11.00 4.06 7.86
C ASN A 70 -10.04 4.26 6.67
N PRO A 71 -9.67 5.51 6.37
CA PRO A 71 -8.79 5.84 5.25
C PRO A 71 -7.37 5.28 5.39
N ARG A 72 -6.97 4.82 6.58
CA ARG A 72 -5.65 4.20 6.82
C ARG A 72 -5.68 2.68 6.69
N LYS A 73 -6.83 2.09 6.35
CA LYS A 73 -7.00 0.65 6.19
C LYS A 73 -7.41 0.30 4.76
N PRO A 74 -6.91 -0.82 4.22
CA PRO A 74 -6.10 -1.85 4.88
C PRO A 74 -4.62 -1.45 5.03
N SER A 75 -3.90 -2.12 5.94
CA SER A 75 -2.46 -1.93 6.15
C SER A 75 -1.83 -3.23 6.68
N ASN A 76 -0.54 -3.41 6.45
CA ASN A 76 0.31 -4.57 6.72
C ASN A 76 -0.29 -5.86 6.16
N CYS A 77 -0.76 -5.79 4.91
CA CYS A 77 -1.37 -6.93 4.24
C CYS A 77 -0.34 -8.04 4.00
N ASN A 78 -0.80 -9.29 4.02
CA ASN A 78 0.06 -10.40 3.64
C ASN A 78 0.33 -10.35 2.12
N GLY A 79 1.57 -10.58 1.72
CA GLY A 79 1.97 -10.44 0.32
C GLY A 79 3.48 -10.58 0.12
N SER A 80 3.92 -10.48 -1.14
CA SER A 80 5.34 -10.51 -1.46
C SER A 80 6.04 -9.31 -0.83
N LYS A 81 7.15 -9.55 -0.13
CA LYS A 81 7.99 -8.46 0.39
C LYS A 81 8.60 -7.65 -0.75
N PHE A 82 8.87 -6.37 -0.45
CA PHE A 82 9.53 -5.49 -1.41
C PHE A 82 10.84 -6.13 -1.88
N ASN A 83 11.02 -6.16 -3.20
CA ASN A 83 12.25 -6.62 -3.79
C ASN A 83 12.68 -5.61 -4.84
N PHE A 84 13.74 -4.87 -4.51
CA PHE A 84 14.29 -3.84 -5.38
C PHE A 84 14.70 -4.37 -6.76
N THR A 85 15.08 -5.65 -6.88
CA THR A 85 15.45 -6.25 -8.18
C THR A 85 14.27 -6.32 -9.16
N LYS A 86 13.02 -6.35 -8.66
CA LYS A 86 11.80 -6.32 -9.49
C LYS A 86 11.46 -4.94 -10.05
N VAL A 87 12.06 -3.88 -9.52
CA VAL A 87 11.90 -2.52 -10.05
C VAL A 87 12.85 -2.33 -11.21
N SER A 88 12.33 -2.14 -12.43
CA SER A 88 13.16 -2.01 -13.64
C SER A 88 14.11 -0.80 -13.55
N PRO A 89 15.30 -0.84 -14.20
CA PRO A 89 16.24 0.29 -14.20
C PRO A 89 15.61 1.62 -14.60
N ASN A 90 14.78 1.61 -15.65
CA ASN A 90 14.06 2.81 -16.12
C ASN A 90 13.07 3.34 -15.07
N MET A 91 12.39 2.46 -14.34
CA MET A 91 11.47 2.85 -13.28
C MET A 91 12.22 3.44 -12.09
N ARG A 92 13.39 2.89 -11.71
CA ARG A 92 14.22 3.41 -10.61
C ARG A 92 14.60 4.88 -10.83
N VAL A 93 14.94 5.26 -12.06
CA VAL A 93 15.26 6.66 -12.41
C VAL A 93 14.06 7.58 -12.18
N LYS A 94 12.87 7.15 -12.60
CA LYS A 94 11.62 7.91 -12.39
C LYS A 94 11.32 8.04 -10.89
N LEU A 95 11.38 6.94 -10.15
CA LEU A 95 11.11 6.90 -8.70
C LEU A 95 12.07 7.78 -7.91
N LYS A 96 13.38 7.79 -8.20
CA LYS A 96 14.33 8.70 -7.56
C LYS A 96 13.96 10.18 -7.74
N ARG A 97 13.32 10.53 -8.85
CA ARG A 97 12.91 11.91 -9.16
C ARG A 97 11.57 12.28 -8.53
N SER A 98 10.58 11.38 -8.61
CA SER A 98 9.18 11.66 -8.23
C SER A 98 8.80 11.15 -6.85
N TRP A 99 9.45 10.11 -6.33
CA TRP A 99 9.15 9.47 -5.06
C TRP A 99 10.38 9.37 -4.11
N PRO A 100 11.16 10.45 -3.88
CA PRO A 100 12.30 10.42 -2.98
C PRO A 100 11.88 10.37 -1.50
N HIS A 101 12.77 9.84 -0.65
CA HIS A 101 12.71 10.04 0.79
C HIS A 101 13.25 11.43 1.14
N VAL A 102 12.35 12.33 1.52
CA VAL A 102 12.68 13.76 1.70
C VAL A 102 13.40 14.04 3.03
N GLU A 103 13.23 13.19 4.04
CA GLU A 103 13.76 13.42 5.40
C GLU A 103 15.18 12.87 5.63
N SER A 104 15.59 11.80 4.93
CA SER A 104 16.93 11.23 5.12
C SER A 104 17.63 10.73 3.86
N GLY A 105 16.99 10.90 2.69
CA GLY A 105 17.55 10.51 1.41
C GLY A 105 17.73 9.01 1.16
N ASN A 106 17.39 8.13 2.10
CA ASN A 106 17.36 6.69 1.85
C ASN A 106 16.04 6.29 1.14
N ASP A 107 16.02 6.47 -0.17
CA ASP A 107 14.84 6.23 -1.01
C ASP A 107 14.38 4.77 -0.97
N THR A 108 15.32 3.81 -1.03
CA THR A 108 14.99 2.38 -1.07
C THR A 108 14.31 1.92 0.21
N ARG A 109 14.78 2.38 1.38
CA ARG A 109 14.13 2.05 2.67
C ARG A 109 12.73 2.66 2.76
N PHE A 110 12.53 3.83 2.18
CA PHE A 110 11.22 4.45 2.14
C PHE A 110 10.25 3.68 1.25
N TRP A 111 10.68 3.27 0.04
CA TRP A 111 9.87 2.44 -0.85
C TRP A 111 9.53 1.08 -0.24
N ASP A 112 10.50 0.45 0.45
CA ASP A 112 10.29 -0.78 1.19
C ASP A 112 9.21 -0.62 2.28
N GLY A 113 9.28 0.47 3.05
CA GLY A 113 8.27 0.80 4.07
C GLY A 113 6.88 0.98 3.48
N GLU A 114 6.75 1.74 2.39
CA GLU A 114 5.47 2.00 1.74
C GLU A 114 4.88 0.77 1.04
N TRP A 115 5.72 -0.14 0.51
CA TRP A 115 5.26 -1.37 -0.13
C TRP A 115 4.82 -2.43 0.88
N ASN A 116 5.55 -2.57 2.00
CA ASN A 116 5.28 -3.62 2.99
C ASN A 116 4.20 -3.21 4.01
N LYS A 117 3.83 -1.94 4.05
CA LYS A 117 2.74 -1.37 4.85
C LYS A 117 1.38 -1.65 4.23
#